data_AF-A0A950M8M3-F1
#
_entry.id   AF-A0A950M8M3-F1
#
_cell.length_a   1.000
_cell.length_b   1.000
_cell.length_c   1.000
_cell.angle_alpha   90.00
_cell.angle_beta   90.00
_cell.angle_gamma   90.00
#
_symmetry.space_group_name_H-M   'P 1'
#
loop_
_entity.id
_entity.type
_entity.pdbx_description
1 polymer ?
#
loop_
_entity_poly.entity_id
_entity_poly.type
_entity_poly.pdbx_seq_one_letter_code
_entity_poly.pdbx_strand_id
1 'polypeptide(L)' 'MTATDTHRAIDAVWRIESPRLIAGLVRMVRDLGLAEELAQDALVA' A
#
# COMPACT_ATOMS: atom_id res chain seq x y z
N MET A 1 6.03 16.44 17.17
CA MET A 1 5.45 15.22 16.57
C MET A 1 6.27 14.04 17.04
N THR A 2 5.63 13.01 17.59
CA THR A 2 6.34 11.81 18.03
C THR A 2 6.49 10.82 16.86
N ALA A 3 7.43 9.88 16.96
CA ALA A 3 7.59 8.83 15.95
C ALA A 3 6.31 7.99 15.77
N THR A 4 5.52 7.84 16.85
CA THR A 4 4.23 7.14 16.84
C THR A 4 3.15 7.90 16.07
N ASP A 5 3.09 9.23 16.19
CA ASP A 5 2.13 10.05 15.43
C ASP A 5 2.39 9.97 13.93
N THR A 6 3.67 9.91 13.55
CA THR A 6 4.10 9.79 12.15
C THR A 6 3.67 8.44 11.55
N HIS A 7 3.89 7.33 12.28
CA HIS A 7 3.44 6.00 11.83
C HIS A 7 1.92 5.92 11.68
N ARG A 8 1.16 6.49 12.63
CA ARG A 8 -0.31 6.53 12.53
C ARG A 8 -0.81 7.31 11.32
N ALA A 9 -0.14 8.42 10.99
CA ALA A 9 -0.47 9.20 9.81
C ALA A 9 -0.20 8.39 8.52
N ILE A 10 0.93 7.69 8.46
CA ILE A 10 1.29 6.81 7.33
C ILE A 10 0.26 5.68 7.18
N ASP A 11 -0.08 4.98 8.27
CA ASP A 11 -1.07 3.89 8.25
C ASP A 11 -2.45 4.38 7.77
N ALA A 12 -2.85 5.58 8.21
CA ALA A 12 -4.13 6.17 7.80
C ALA A 12 -4.15 6.48 6.31
N VAL A 13 -3.08 7.07 5.78
CA VAL A 13 -2.95 7.36 4.34
C VAL A 13 -2.89 6.06 3.53
N TRP A 14 -2.09 5.10 3.98
CA TRP A 14 -1.97 3.80 3.34
C TRP A 14 -3.33 3.11 3.23
N ARG A 15 -4.11 3.05 4.31
CA ARG A 15 -5.43 2.44 4.32
C ARG A 15 -6.42 3.07 3.33
N ILE A 16 -6.24 4.35 3.00
CA ILE A 16 -7.06 5.07 2.02
C ILE A 16 -6.59 4.80 0.58
N GLU A 17 -5.27 4.78 0.35
CA GLU A 17 -4.69 4.72 -0.99
C GLU A 17 -4.35 3.31 -1.49
N SER A 18 -4.17 2.32 -0.60
CA SER A 18 -3.87 0.92 -0.99
C SER A 18 -4.84 0.35 -2.02
N PRO A 19 -6.17 0.53 -1.92
CA PRO A 19 -7.09 -0.02 -2.91
C PRO A 19 -6.84 0.53 -4.31
N ARG A 20 -6.44 1.81 -4.41
CA ARG A 20 -6.16 2.47 -5.70
C ARG A 20 -4.82 2.01 -6.26
N LEU A 21 -3.81 1.86 -5.40
CA LEU A 21 -2.50 1.32 -5.77
C LEU A 21 -2.63 -0.11 -6.29
N ILE A 22 -3.27 -1.00 -5.52
CA ILE A 22 -3.51 -2.40 -5.90
C ILE A 22 -4.32 -2.45 -7.21
N ALA A 23 -5.37 -1.66 -7.37
CA ALA A 23 -6.14 -1.61 -8.62
C ALA A 23 -5.29 -1.14 -9.83
N GLY A 24 -4.31 -0.27 -9.62
CA GLY A 24 -3.32 0.11 -10.64
C GLY A 24 -2.41 -1.05 -11.00
N LEU A 25 -1.86 -1.73 -9.99
CA LEU A 25 -0.97 -2.88 -10.15
C LEU A 25 -1.67 -4.03 -10.87
N VAL A 26 -2.90 -4.38 -10.48
CA VAL A 26 -3.71 -5.41 -11.15
C VAL A 26 -3.86 -5.13 -12.64
N ARG A 27 -4.01 -3.86 -13.06
CA ARG A 27 -4.10 -3.52 -14.49
C ARG A 27 -2.77 -3.70 -15.23
N MET A 28 -1.64 -3.53 -14.54
CA MET A 28 -0.30 -3.68 -15.10
C MET A 28 0.11 -5.16 -15.19
N VAL A 29 -0.05 -5.92 -14.10
CA VAL A 29 0.43 -7.31 -14.02
C VAL A 29 -0.62 -8.34 -14.42
N ARG A 30 -1.91 -7.95 -14.50
CA ARG A 30 -3.05 -8.82 -14.81
C ARG A 30 -3.23 -10.01 -13.85
N ASP A 31 -2.70 -9.88 -12.64
CA ASP A 31 -2.75 -10.86 -11.57
C ASP A 31 -2.98 -10.14 -10.24
N LEU A 32 -3.99 -10.57 -9.47
CA LEU A 32 -4.31 -9.97 -8.17
C LEU A 32 -3.33 -10.40 -7.07
N GLY A 33 -2.92 -11.66 -7.05
CA GLY A 33 -2.00 -12.16 -6.03
C GLY A 33 -0.65 -11.46 -6.14
N LEU A 34 -0.12 -11.36 -7.36
CA LEU A 34 1.15 -10.65 -7.59
C LEU A 34 1.03 -9.15 -7.30
N ALA A 35 -0.12 -8.52 -7.60
CA ALA A 35 -0.34 -7.12 -7.27
C ALA A 35 -0.40 -6.87 -5.76
N GLU A 36 -0.97 -7.79 -4.98
CA GLU A 36 -1.03 -7.71 -3.52
C GLU A 36 0.34 -7.93 -2.88
N GLU A 37 1.14 -8.88 -3.39
CA GLU A 37 2.52 -9.09 -2.94
C GLU A 37 3.38 -7.84 -3.15
N LEU A 38 3.34 -7.25 -4.36
CA LEU A 38 4.07 -6.01 -4.67
C LEU A 38 3.62 -4.82 -3.80
N ALA A 39 2.33 -4.73 -3.49
CA ALA A 39 1.81 -3.69 -2.61
C ALA A 39 2.28 -3.87 -1.16
N GLN A 40 2.42 -5.12 -0.69
CA GLN A 40 2.93 -5.43 0.64
C GLN A 40 4.42 -5.14 0.76
N ASP A 41 5.22 -5.50 -0.24
CA ASP A 41 6.66 -5.18 -0.28
C ASP A 41 6.90 -3.66 -0.22
N ALA A 42 6.04 -2.87 -0.88
CA ALA A 42 6.10 -1.41 -0.85
C ALA A 42 5.79 -0.78 0.52
N LEU A 43 5.06 -1.49 1.40
CA LEU A 43 4.78 -1.02 2.77
C LEU A 43 5.91 -1.37 3.75
N VAL A 44 6.68 -2.43 3.45
CA VAL A 44 7.79 -2.92 4.30
C VAL A 44 9.09 -2.14 4.08
N ALA A 45 9.28 -1.57 2.88
CA ALA A 45 10.44 -0.78 2.48
C ALA A 45 10.41 0.66 3.02
#